data_AF-A0A847DJM3-F1
#
_entry.id   AF-A0A847DJM3-F1
#
_cell.length_a   1.000
_cell.length_b   1.000
_cell.length_c   1.000
_cell.angle_alpha   90.00
_cell.angle_beta   90.00
_cell.angle_gamma   90.00
#
_symmetry.space_group_name_H-M   'P 1'
#
loop_
_entity.id
_entity.type
_entity.pdbx_description
1 polymer ?
#
loop_
_entity_poly.entity_id
_entity_poly.type
_entity_poly.pdbx_seq_one_letter_code
_entity_poly.pdbx_strand_id
1 'polypeptide(L)'
;MTDYKAVYEDKFVTNLRRYSSIRKNIKRRVERVLSDPYQNTEILTDDSGKLNLRGCRSARVDRNFRIIFVICEECINIPECEYCFCEGLDSKTVVFLTVGPHDEAYALK
;
A
#
# COMPACT_ATOMS: atom_id res chain seq x y z
N MET A 1 -11.87 5.05 -18.47
CA MET A 1 -11.62 4.99 -17.02
C MET A 1 -10.12 5.14 -16.84
N THR A 2 -9.67 6.11 -16.04
CA THR A 2 -8.24 6.22 -15.76
C THR A 2 -7.91 5.28 -14.60
N ASP A 3 -7.42 4.09 -14.93
CA ASP A 3 -6.87 3.17 -13.94
C ASP A 3 -5.50 3.69 -13.48
N TYR A 4 -5.24 3.66 -12.17
CA TYR A 4 -3.93 4.01 -11.64
C TYR A 4 -2.89 3.00 -12.12
N LYS A 5 -1.65 3.45 -12.29
CA LYS A 5 -0.50 2.58 -12.55
C LYS A 5 -0.02 1.97 -11.23
N ALA A 6 0.54 0.76 -11.31
CA ALA A 6 1.11 0.08 -10.16
C ALA A 6 2.64 0.09 -10.21
N VAL A 7 3.26 0.42 -9.08
CA VAL A 7 4.66 0.11 -8.78
C VAL A 7 4.66 -0.81 -7.55
N TYR A 8 5.57 -1.79 -7.54
CA TYR A 8 5.64 -2.79 -6.49
C TYR A 8 7.04 -2.78 -5.88
N GLU A 9 7.11 -2.51 -4.57
CA GLU A 9 8.36 -2.62 -3.82
C GLU A 9 8.80 -4.08 -3.67
N ASP A 10 10.10 -4.30 -3.51
CA ASP A 10 10.69 -5.64 -3.38
C ASP A 10 10.09 -6.43 -2.22
N LYS A 11 9.77 -5.76 -1.11
CA LYS A 11 9.12 -6.36 0.05
C LYS A 11 7.71 -6.84 -0.29
N PHE A 12 6.94 -6.06 -1.06
CA PHE A 12 5.64 -6.49 -1.56
C PHE A 12 5.76 -7.72 -2.44
N VAL A 13 6.70 -7.73 -3.40
CA VAL A 13 6.90 -8.86 -4.32
C VAL A 13 7.32 -10.12 -3.55
N THR A 14 8.21 -9.97 -2.57
CA THR A 14 8.67 -11.06 -1.69
C THR A 14 7.51 -11.63 -0.87
N ASN A 15 6.71 -10.77 -0.24
CA ASN A 15 5.56 -11.20 0.55
C ASN A 15 4.45 -11.81 -0.31
N LEU A 16 4.25 -11.33 -1.54
CA LEU A 16 3.31 -11.93 -2.48
C LEU A 16 3.70 -13.38 -2.84
N ARG A 17 5.00 -13.69 -2.87
CA ARG A 17 5.52 -15.06 -3.04
C ARG A 17 5.34 -15.88 -1.75
N ARG A 18 5.67 -15.30 -0.59
CA ARG A 18 5.53 -15.93 0.72
C ARG A 18 4.09 -16.36 1.02
N TYR A 19 3.12 -15.49 0.76
CA TYR A 19 1.70 -15.74 1.02
C TYR A 19 0.96 -16.25 -0.23
N SER A 20 1.53 -17.29 -0.86
CA SER A 20 1.03 -17.83 -2.12
C SER A 20 -0.40 -18.37 -2.04
N SER A 21 -0.82 -18.90 -0.90
CA SER A 21 -2.16 -19.44 -0.65
C SER A 21 -3.28 -18.42 -0.81
N ILE A 22 -3.02 -17.15 -0.50
CA ILE A 22 -4.01 -16.05 -0.60
C ILE A 22 -3.70 -15.10 -1.77
N ARG A 23 -2.71 -15.41 -2.61
CA ARG A 23 -2.23 -14.56 -3.71
C ARG A 23 -3.36 -14.09 -4.63
N LYS A 24 -4.35 -14.96 -4.89
CA LYS A 24 -5.53 -14.62 -5.70
C LYS A 24 -6.35 -13.48 -5.09
N ASN A 25 -6.52 -13.47 -3.77
CA ASN A 25 -7.25 -12.42 -3.05
C ASN A 25 -6.44 -11.13 -3.02
N ILE A 26 -5.12 -11.22 -2.82
CA ILE A 26 -4.22 -10.06 -2.86
C ILE A 26 -4.30 -9.37 -4.22
N LYS A 27 -4.16 -10.13 -5.33
CA LYS A 27 -4.25 -9.59 -6.70
C LYS A 27 -5.59 -8.90 -6.97
N ARG A 28 -6.70 -9.54 -6.60
CA ARG A 28 -8.03 -8.94 -6.75
C ARG A 28 -8.15 -7.63 -5.94
N ARG A 29 -7.53 -7.56 -4.75
CA ARG A 29 -7.56 -6.33 -3.96
C ARG A 29 -6.70 -5.24 -4.59
N VAL A 30 -5.52 -5.59 -5.13
CA VAL A 30 -4.67 -4.67 -5.92
C VAL A 30 -5.45 -4.09 -7.10
N GLU A 31 -6.12 -4.93 -7.90
CA GLU A 31 -6.94 -4.47 -9.04
C GLU A 31 -8.01 -3.45 -8.60
N ARG A 32 -8.68 -3.70 -7.47
CA ARG A 32 -9.66 -2.76 -6.90
C ARG A 32 -9.02 -1.45 -6.40
N VAL A 33 -7.82 -1.52 -5.82
CA VAL A 33 -7.08 -0.32 -5.42
C VAL A 33 -6.67 0.49 -6.65
N LEU A 34 -6.29 -0.15 -7.75
CA LEU A 34 -5.93 0.56 -8.98
C LEU A 34 -7.13 1.19 -9.69
N SER A 35 -8.34 0.64 -9.54
CA SER A 35 -9.55 1.27 -10.07
C SER A 35 -10.00 2.50 -9.27
N ASP A 36 -9.83 2.46 -7.95
CA ASP A 36 -10.09 3.59 -7.04
C ASP A 36 -9.28 3.40 -5.74
N PRO A 37 -8.14 4.09 -5.57
CA PRO A 37 -7.25 3.86 -4.45
C PRO A 37 -7.73 4.50 -3.15
N TYR A 38 -8.80 5.30 -3.19
CA TYR A 38 -9.40 5.91 -2.01
C TYR A 38 -10.50 5.01 -1.43
N GLN A 39 -11.19 4.25 -2.28
CA GLN A 39 -12.35 3.47 -1.89
C GLN A 39 -12.01 2.27 -0.98
N ASN A 40 -12.65 2.22 0.20
CA ASN A 40 -12.49 1.18 1.21
C ASN A 40 -11.03 1.05 1.73
N THR A 41 -10.35 2.19 1.87
CA THR A 41 -8.97 2.28 2.36
C THR A 41 -8.90 3.19 3.59
N GLU A 42 -7.94 2.93 4.46
CA GLU A 42 -7.73 3.67 5.71
C GLU A 42 -6.40 4.43 5.59
N ILE A 43 -6.39 5.74 5.87
CA ILE A 43 -5.14 6.51 6.02
C ILE A 43 -4.42 6.01 7.27
N LEU A 44 -3.11 5.78 7.16
CA LEU A 44 -2.28 5.40 8.27
C LEU A 44 -1.70 6.63 8.96
N THR A 45 -1.75 6.61 10.28
CA THR A 45 -1.21 7.61 11.19
C THR A 45 -0.09 6.98 12.02
N ASP A 46 0.71 7.82 12.67
CA ASP A 46 1.78 7.40 13.57
C ASP A 46 1.26 7.04 14.98
N ASP A 47 0.07 6.45 15.08
CA ASP A 47 -0.60 6.26 16.39
C ASP A 47 0.10 5.23 17.28
N SER A 48 1.01 4.42 16.72
CA SER A 48 1.76 3.40 17.45
C SER A 48 3.16 3.83 17.89
N GLY A 49 3.70 4.93 17.35
CA GLY A 49 5.06 5.43 17.61
C GLY A 49 6.19 4.47 17.22
N LYS A 50 5.89 3.36 16.54
CA LYS A 50 6.88 2.34 16.14
C LYS A 50 7.48 2.63 14.76
N LEU A 51 6.68 3.19 13.85
CA LEU A 51 7.00 3.48 12.45
C LEU A 51 6.10 4.64 11.99
N ASN A 52 6.68 5.69 11.42
CA ASN A 52 5.95 6.83 10.89
C ASN A 52 5.31 6.48 9.53
N LEU A 53 4.07 6.00 9.55
CA LEU A 53 3.32 5.62 8.36
C LEU A 53 2.44 6.74 7.80
N ARG A 54 2.71 7.99 8.18
CA ARG A 54 1.98 9.15 7.64
C ARG A 54 2.11 9.18 6.12
N GLY A 55 0.99 9.44 5.44
CA GLY A 55 0.88 9.44 3.98
C GLY A 55 0.74 8.05 3.36
N CYS A 56 0.88 6.97 4.13
CA CYS A 56 0.51 5.63 3.69
C CYS A 56 -1.00 5.40 3.84
N ARG A 57 -1.52 4.49 3.02
CA ARG A 57 -2.86 3.93 3.13
C ARG A 57 -2.79 2.43 3.32
N SER A 58 -3.84 1.89 3.92
CA SER A 58 -4.03 0.46 4.04
C SER A 58 -5.35 0.00 3.43
N ALA A 59 -5.32 -1.18 2.82
CA ALA A 59 -6.49 -1.86 2.30
C ALA A 59 -6.57 -3.28 2.87
N ARG A 60 -7.73 -3.64 3.42
CA ARG A 60 -7.99 -5.01 3.86
C ARG A 60 -8.09 -5.95 2.67
N VAL A 61 -7.36 -7.06 2.72
CA VAL A 61 -7.52 -8.21 1.82
C VAL A 61 -8.56 -9.16 2.39
N ASP A 62 -8.47 -9.42 3.69
CA ASP A 62 -9.44 -10.16 4.49
C ASP A 62 -9.40 -9.66 5.96
N ARG A 63 -9.92 -10.45 6.91
CA ARG A 63 -9.93 -10.11 8.35
C ARG A 63 -8.54 -9.96 8.97
N ASN A 64 -7.53 -10.61 8.42
CA ASN A 64 -6.20 -10.73 9.00
C ASN A 64 -5.11 -10.08 8.14
N PHE A 65 -5.31 -9.95 6.82
CA PHE A 65 -4.31 -9.44 5.89
C PHE A 65 -4.60 -8.02 5.41
N ARG A 66 -3.54 -7.21 5.33
CA ARG A 66 -3.57 -5.84 4.81
C ARG A 66 -2.51 -5.66 3.72
N ILE A 67 -2.83 -4.78 2.77
CA ILE A 67 -1.88 -4.19 1.83
C ILE A 67 -1.61 -2.77 2.32
N ILE A 68 -0.34 -2.37 2.36
CA ILE A 68 0.07 -0.98 2.61
C ILE A 68 0.64 -0.41 1.33
N PHE A 69 0.22 0.80 0.98
CA PHE A 69 0.60 1.49 -0.26
C PHE A 69 0.55 3.00 -0.08
N VAL A 70 1.13 3.75 -1.01
CA VAL A 70 0.98 5.20 -1.14
C VAL A 70 0.35 5.54 -2.49
N ILE A 71 -0.38 6.66 -2.55
CA ILE A 71 -0.92 7.21 -3.79
C ILE A 71 -0.11 8.45 -4.12
N CYS A 72 0.51 8.51 -5.30
CA CYS A 72 1.48 9.58 -5.59
C CYS A 72 0.88 10.98 -5.60
N GLU A 73 -0.36 11.15 -6.08
CA GLU A 73 -1.05 12.44 -6.01
C GLU A 73 -1.40 12.89 -4.58
N GLU A 74 -1.51 11.97 -3.62
CA GLU A 74 -1.75 12.29 -2.21
C GLU A 74 -0.41 12.57 -1.49
N CYS A 75 0.54 11.67 -1.71
CA CYS A 75 1.82 11.63 -1.02
C CYS A 75 2.70 12.86 -1.28
N ILE A 76 2.67 13.40 -2.50
CA ILE A 76 3.45 14.60 -2.87
C ILE A 76 3.11 15.84 -2.03
N ASN A 77 1.92 15.85 -1.41
CA ASN A 77 1.46 16.95 -0.55
C ASN A 77 1.73 16.70 0.95
N ILE A 78 2.39 15.59 1.30
CA ILE A 78 2.64 15.17 2.69
C ILE A 78 4.16 15.14 2.92
N PRO A 79 4.76 16.24 3.40
CA PRO A 79 6.22 16.34 3.56
C PRO A 79 6.79 15.36 4.59
N GLU A 80 5.98 14.85 5.51
CA GLU A 80 6.38 13.86 6.52
C GLU A 80 6.26 12.41 6.04
N CYS A 81 5.92 12.16 4.78
CA CYS A 81 5.78 10.81 4.25
C CYS A 81 7.15 10.18 3.95
N GLU A 82 7.62 9.34 4.87
CA GLU A 82 8.90 8.62 4.75
C GLU A 82 8.90 7.56 3.62
N TYR A 83 7.72 7.10 3.20
CA TYR A 83 7.55 6.05 2.20
C TYR A 83 7.10 6.60 0.84
N CYS A 84 7.33 7.89 0.60
CA CYS A 84 6.94 8.55 -0.64
C CYS A 84 7.90 8.23 -1.80
N PHE A 85 7.76 7.05 -2.40
CA PHE A 85 8.60 6.62 -3.54
C PHE A 85 8.03 7.05 -4.90
N CYS A 86 7.61 8.31 -4.98
CA CYS A 86 6.90 8.88 -6.14
C CYS A 86 7.78 9.75 -7.04
N GLU A 87 9.08 9.87 -6.74
CA GLU A 87 10.01 10.64 -7.55
C GLU A 87 10.08 10.09 -8.99
N GLY A 88 9.79 10.96 -9.98
CA GLY A 88 9.76 10.58 -11.39
C GLY A 88 8.54 9.75 -11.82
N LEU A 89 7.57 9.51 -10.94
CA LEU A 89 6.32 8.80 -11.26
C LEU A 89 5.18 9.76 -11.61
N ASP A 90 4.20 9.25 -12.36
CA ASP A 90 2.96 9.96 -12.65
C ASP A 90 2.10 10.10 -11.39
N SER A 91 1.35 11.19 -11.25
CA SER A 91 0.48 11.40 -10.08
C SER A 91 -0.57 10.29 -9.92
N LYS A 92 -1.05 9.70 -11.02
CA LYS A 92 -1.93 8.52 -11.03
C LYS A 92 -1.15 7.21 -10.92
N THR A 93 -0.26 7.14 -9.92
CA THR A 93 0.50 5.93 -9.58
C THR A 93 0.23 5.54 -8.13
N VAL A 94 0.06 4.24 -7.91
CA VAL A 94 0.01 3.62 -6.59
C VAL A 94 1.26 2.78 -6.40
N VAL A 95 2.01 3.07 -5.34
CA VAL A 95 3.20 2.31 -4.96
C VAL A 95 2.82 1.34 -3.83
N PHE A 96 2.85 0.05 -4.12
CA PHE A 96 2.55 -1.01 -3.15
C PHE A 96 3.79 -1.37 -2.34
N LEU A 97 3.78 -1.01 -1.05
CA LEU A 97 4.92 -1.15 -0.15
C LEU A 97 5.05 -2.56 0.42
N THR A 98 3.96 -3.13 0.92
CA THR A 98 3.94 -4.48 1.50
C THR A 98 2.55 -5.08 1.55
N VAL A 99 2.48 -6.40 1.74
CA VAL A 99 1.27 -7.15 2.06
C VAL A 99 1.60 -8.16 3.14
N GLY A 100 0.72 -8.36 4.11
CA GLY A 100 0.95 -9.33 5.18
C GLY A 100 -0.16 -9.35 6.22
N PRO A 101 -0.05 -10.26 7.22
CA PRO A 101 -0.87 -10.20 8.42
C PRO A 101 -0.79 -8.83 9.08
N HIS A 102 -1.85 -8.43 9.78
CA HIS A 102 -1.98 -7.13 10.46
C HIS A 102 -0.66 -6.71 11.13
N ASP A 103 -0.15 -7.51 12.05
CA ASP A 103 1.01 -7.14 12.87
C ASP A 103 2.33 -7.14 12.09
N GLU A 104 2.46 -7.92 11.01
CA GLU A 104 3.65 -7.95 10.16
C GLU A 104 3.64 -6.83 9.10
N ALA A 105 2.46 -6.42 8.62
CA ALA A 105 2.33 -5.36 7.62
C ALA A 105 2.74 -4.00 8.19
N TYR A 106 2.36 -3.70 9.43
CA TYR A 106 2.76 -2.48 10.14
C TYR A 106 4.22 -2.48 10.59
N ALA A 107 4.93 -3.61 10.52
CA ALA A 107 6.37 -3.71 10.79
C ALA A 107 7.18 -3.49 9.51
N LEU A 108 6.93 -2.39 8.78
CA LEU A 108 7.71 -1.92 7.63
C LEU A 108 9.18 -1.61 8.04
N LYS A 109 9.95 -2.64 8.37
CA LYS A 109 11.42 -2.64 8.40
C LYS A 109 11.99 -3.02 7.05
#